data_AF-A0A376NZF1-F1
#
_entry.id   AF-A0A376NZF1-F1
#
_cell.length_a   1.000
_cell.length_b   1.000
_cell.length_c   1.000
_cell.angle_alpha   90.00
_cell.angle_beta   90.00
_cell.angle_gamma   90.00
#
_symmetry.space_group_name_H-M   'P 1'
#
loop_
_entity.id
_entity.type
_entity.pdbx_description
1 polymer ?
#
loop_
_entity_poly.entity_id
_entity_poly.type
_entity_poly.pdbx_seq_one_letter_code
_entity_poly.pdbx_strand_id
1 'polypeptide(L)'
;MEAVCFLTELHVKGRNNYWKVRQAVETAKETLYSFDQLKTNKSEPRRPLRKMVFNVPTRRELTSGERAIQHGLAIAAGIKAAKDLGNMPPNICNAAYLASQARQLADSYSKNVITRVIGEQQMKELGMHSYLAVGQGSQTNR
;
A
#
# COMPACT_ATOMS: atom_id res chain seq x y z
N MET A 1 4.70 -15.67 -18.84
CA MET A 1 5.33 -14.78 -19.84
C MET A 1 6.21 -13.80 -19.08
N GLU A 2 7.39 -13.51 -19.63
CA GLU A 2 8.32 -12.50 -19.12
C GLU A 2 8.49 -11.40 -20.17
N ALA A 3 8.77 -10.17 -19.75
CA ALA A 3 9.06 -9.05 -20.64
C ALA A 3 10.30 -8.30 -20.16
N VAL A 4 11.07 -7.75 -21.10
CA VAL A 4 12.19 -6.85 -20.81
C VAL A 4 11.79 -5.43 -21.20
N CYS A 5 11.97 -4.48 -20.28
CA CYS A 5 11.63 -3.08 -20.45
C CYS A 5 12.90 -2.24 -20.58
N PHE A 6 13.05 -1.58 -21.73
CA PHE A 6 14.17 -0.68 -22.04
C PHE A 6 13.82 0.80 -21.85
N LEU A 7 12.57 1.14 -21.48
CA LEU A 7 12.14 2.52 -21.27
C LEU A 7 12.96 3.25 -20.19
N THR A 8 13.52 2.50 -19.24
CA THR A 8 14.40 3.00 -18.18
C THR A 8 15.74 3.54 -18.69
N GLU A 9 16.11 3.28 -19.95
CA GLU A 9 17.31 3.87 -20.58
C GLU A 9 17.08 5.29 -21.09
N LEU A 10 15.85 5.61 -21.48
CA LEU A 10 15.53 6.91 -22.09
C LEU A 10 15.96 8.06 -21.17
N HIS A 11 16.52 9.11 -21.77
CA HIS A 11 16.91 10.29 -21.04
C HIS A 11 15.67 11.02 -20.52
N VAL A 12 15.64 11.27 -19.22
CA VAL A 12 14.60 12.08 -18.58
C VAL A 12 15.32 13.18 -17.81
N LYS A 13 15.05 14.44 -18.18
CA LYS A 13 15.72 15.62 -17.62
C LYS A 13 15.64 15.61 -16.09
N GLY A 14 16.79 15.64 -15.43
CA GLY A 14 16.90 15.68 -13.96
C GLY A 14 16.58 14.37 -13.23
N ARG A 15 16.44 13.23 -13.93
CA ARG A 15 16.11 11.93 -13.31
C ARG A 15 17.19 10.89 -13.59
N ASN A 16 17.71 10.29 -12.52
CA ASN A 16 18.70 9.21 -12.59
C ASN A 16 18.04 7.84 -12.81
N ASN A 17 18.86 6.79 -12.97
CA ASN A 17 18.38 5.43 -13.19
C ASN A 17 17.50 4.91 -12.04
N TYR A 18 17.89 5.17 -10.79
CA TYR A 18 17.09 4.85 -9.60
C TYR A 18 15.65 5.35 -9.73
N TRP A 19 15.48 6.64 -10.03
CA TRP A 19 14.15 7.24 -10.13
C TRP A 19 13.33 6.61 -11.27
N LYS A 20 13.95 6.40 -12.43
CA LYS A 20 13.28 5.82 -13.60
C LYS A 20 12.78 4.40 -13.32
N VAL A 21 13.62 3.55 -12.72
CA VAL A 21 13.25 2.17 -12.37
C VAL A 21 12.17 2.16 -11.29
N ARG A 22 12.33 2.96 -10.23
CA ARG A 22 11.36 3.03 -9.13
C ARG A 22 9.99 3.49 -9.63
N GLN A 23 9.94 4.52 -10.47
CA GLN A 23 8.69 5.01 -11.04
C GLN A 23 8.03 4.02 -11.99
N ALA A 24 8.82 3.31 -12.78
CA ALA A 24 8.28 2.25 -13.64
C ALA A 24 7.63 1.14 -12.80
N VAL A 25 8.25 0.76 -11.67
CA VAL A 25 7.69 -0.22 -10.73
C VAL A 25 6.41 0.28 -10.07
N GLU A 26 6.42 1.49 -9.51
CA GLU A 26 5.26 2.10 -8.85
C GLU A 26 4.09 2.22 -9.84
N THR A 27 4.33 2.76 -11.03
CA THR A 27 3.33 2.91 -12.09
C THR A 27 2.80 1.56 -12.57
N ALA A 28 3.67 0.55 -12.77
CA ALA A 28 3.23 -0.77 -13.18
C ALA A 28 2.31 -1.42 -12.13
N LYS A 29 2.60 -1.25 -10.84
CA LYS A 29 1.74 -1.74 -9.76
C LYS A 29 0.41 -0.98 -9.68
N GLU A 30 0.46 0.33 -9.86
CA GLU A 30 -0.72 1.20 -9.91
C GLU A 30 -1.68 0.80 -11.03
N THR A 31 -1.18 0.57 -12.25
CA THR A 31 -1.98 0.12 -13.39
C THR A 31 -2.66 -1.25 -13.16
N LEU A 32 -2.08 -2.09 -12.29
CA LEU A 32 -2.61 -3.42 -11.95
C LEU A 32 -3.61 -3.39 -10.78
N TYR A 33 -3.84 -2.22 -10.18
CA TYR A 33 -4.78 -2.08 -9.07
C TYR A 33 -6.21 -2.31 -9.55
N SER A 34 -6.96 -3.13 -8.80
CA SER A 34 -8.38 -3.37 -9.01
C SER A 34 -9.04 -3.65 -7.67
N PHE A 35 -10.24 -3.10 -7.46
CA PHE A 35 -11.02 -3.29 -6.23
C PHE A 35 -12.36 -3.95 -6.57
N ASP A 36 -12.36 -5.28 -6.58
CA ASP A 36 -13.52 -6.10 -6.97
C ASP A 36 -14.04 -6.97 -5.82
N GLN A 37 -13.49 -6.80 -4.61
CA GLN A 37 -13.80 -7.66 -3.46
C GLN A 37 -15.27 -7.61 -3.02
N LEU A 38 -15.98 -6.50 -3.32
CA LEU A 38 -17.41 -6.31 -3.01
C LEU A 38 -18.31 -6.51 -4.23
N LYS A 39 -17.75 -6.88 -5.39
CA LYS A 39 -18.54 -7.18 -6.59
C LYS A 39 -18.98 -8.63 -6.56
N THR A 40 -20.25 -8.88 -6.90
CA THR A 40 -20.80 -10.23 -7.08
C THR A 40 -20.21 -10.91 -8.31
N ASN A 41 -20.13 -10.18 -9.43
CA ASN A 41 -19.52 -10.66 -10.67
C ASN A 41 -18.05 -10.23 -10.72
N LYS A 42 -17.16 -11.14 -10.35
CA LYS A 42 -15.72 -10.91 -10.39
C LYS A 42 -15.19 -11.31 -11.77
N SER A 43 -14.73 -10.34 -12.55
CA SER A 43 -13.90 -10.64 -13.72
C SER A 43 -12.48 -10.90 -13.24
N GLU A 44 -11.96 -12.12 -13.36
CA GLU A 44 -10.54 -12.35 -13.12
C GLU A 44 -9.72 -11.67 -14.23
N PRO A 45 -8.92 -10.64 -13.92
CA PRO A 45 -8.14 -9.99 -14.95
C PRO A 45 -7.09 -10.97 -15.44
N ARG A 46 -7.10 -11.29 -16.75
CA ARG A 46 -6.08 -12.14 -17.35
C ARG A 46 -4.72 -11.41 -17.29
N ARG A 47 -3.83 -11.87 -16.42
CA ARG A 47 -2.47 -11.32 -16.21
C ARG A 47 -1.40 -12.32 -16.67
N PRO A 48 -1.15 -12.49 -17.99
CA PRO A 48 -0.21 -13.49 -18.50
C PRO A 48 1.25 -13.13 -18.22
N LEU A 49 1.54 -11.83 -18.10
CA LEU A 49 2.85 -11.30 -17.74
C LEU A 49 3.09 -11.50 -16.23
N ARG A 50 4.08 -12.33 -15.89
CA ARG A 50 4.40 -12.68 -14.49
C ARG A 50 5.64 -11.98 -13.97
N LYS A 51 6.52 -11.55 -14.87
CA LYS A 51 7.80 -10.91 -14.54
C LYS A 51 8.14 -9.86 -15.58
N MET A 52 8.62 -8.72 -15.12
CA MET A 52 9.19 -7.67 -15.95
C MET A 52 10.63 -7.44 -15.50
N VAL A 53 11.56 -7.45 -16.44
CA VAL A 53 12.98 -7.15 -16.22
C VAL A 53 13.25 -5.75 -16.73
N PHE A 54 13.77 -4.86 -15.90
CA PHE A 54 14.17 -3.51 -16.33
C PHE A 54 15.63 -3.51 -16.74
N ASN A 55 15.92 -3.08 -17.97
CA ASN A 55 17.29 -2.92 -18.39
C ASN A 55 17.90 -1.66 -17.75
N VAL A 56 19.20 -1.74 -17.45
CA VAL A 56 19.99 -0.60 -17.01
C VAL A 56 21.21 -0.45 -17.94
N PRO A 57 21.66 0.79 -18.23
CA PRO A 57 22.66 1.02 -19.27
C PRO A 57 23.99 0.27 -19.06
N THR A 58 24.47 0.17 -17.82
CA THR A 58 25.70 -0.55 -17.50
C THR A 58 25.56 -1.36 -16.21
N ARG A 59 26.55 -2.22 -15.93
CA ARG A 59 26.60 -3.00 -14.69
C ARG A 59 26.72 -2.12 -13.43
N ARG A 60 27.19 -0.88 -13.54
CA ARG A 60 27.35 0.03 -12.40
C ARG A 60 26.01 0.48 -11.82
N GLU A 61 24.95 0.49 -12.62
CA GLU A 61 23.62 0.90 -12.19
C GLU A 61 22.80 -0.24 -11.54
N LEU A 62 23.26 -1.49 -11.60
CA LEU A 62 22.51 -2.66 -11.11
C LEU A 62 22.09 -2.51 -9.64
N THR A 63 23.02 -2.16 -8.75
CA THR A 63 22.72 -1.96 -7.32
C THR A 63 21.70 -0.84 -7.10
N SER A 64 21.75 0.22 -7.92
CA SER A 64 20.79 1.32 -7.85
C SER A 64 19.40 0.88 -8.32
N GLY A 65 19.34 0.10 -9.40
CA GLY A 65 18.11 -0.50 -9.92
C GLY A 65 17.46 -1.50 -8.96
N GLU A 66 18.24 -2.36 -8.31
CA GLU A 66 17.75 -3.31 -7.30
C GLU A 66 17.12 -2.58 -6.11
N ARG A 67 17.78 -1.56 -5.57
CA ARG A 67 17.23 -0.70 -4.51
C ARG A 67 15.97 0.03 -4.97
N ALA A 68 15.95 0.49 -6.23
CA ALA A 68 14.77 1.15 -6.81
C ALA A 68 13.56 0.21 -6.87
N ILE A 69 13.76 -1.05 -7.28
CA ILE A 69 12.72 -2.07 -7.27
C ILE A 69 12.26 -2.36 -5.85
N GLN A 70 13.18 -2.59 -4.92
CA GLN A 70 12.84 -2.85 -3.52
C GLN A 70 11.99 -1.73 -2.91
N HIS A 71 12.41 -0.48 -3.09
CA HIS A 71 11.70 0.69 -2.56
C HIS A 71 10.35 0.88 -3.27
N GLY A 72 10.32 0.77 -4.61
CA GLY A 72 9.09 0.94 -5.39
C GLY A 72 8.03 -0.11 -5.06
N LEU A 73 8.43 -1.36 -4.82
CA LEU A 73 7.52 -2.42 -4.38
C LEU A 73 6.95 -2.15 -3.00
N ALA A 74 7.78 -1.72 -2.05
CA ALA A 74 7.32 -1.39 -0.69
C ALA A 74 6.33 -0.22 -0.71
N ILE A 75 6.62 0.82 -1.48
CA ILE A 75 5.75 1.99 -1.63
C ILE A 75 4.43 1.60 -2.30
N ALA A 76 4.49 0.87 -3.41
CA ALA A 76 3.29 0.41 -4.11
C ALA A 76 2.41 -0.49 -3.23
N ALA A 77 3.00 -1.33 -2.37
CA ALA A 77 2.25 -2.13 -1.41
C ALA A 77 1.52 -1.25 -0.37
N GLY A 78 2.20 -0.22 0.15
CA GLY A 78 1.59 0.78 1.04
C GLY A 78 0.45 1.56 0.37
N ILE A 79 0.66 2.04 -0.86
CA ILE A 79 -0.37 2.73 -1.67
C ILE A 79 -1.58 1.82 -1.87
N LYS A 80 -1.36 0.57 -2.27
CA LYS A 80 -2.44 -0.41 -2.42
C LYS A 80 -3.24 -0.58 -1.12
N ALA A 81 -2.57 -0.76 0.02
CA ALA A 81 -3.23 -0.92 1.30
C ALA A 81 -4.07 0.32 1.66
N ALA A 82 -3.54 1.52 1.46
CA ALA A 82 -4.26 2.77 1.70
C ALA A 82 -5.51 2.88 0.80
N LYS A 83 -5.40 2.53 -0.49
CA LYS A 83 -6.53 2.49 -1.42
C LYS A 83 -7.58 1.49 -1.02
N ASP A 84 -7.19 0.28 -0.61
CA ASP A 84 -8.14 -0.75 -0.17
C ASP A 84 -8.92 -0.31 1.06
N LEU A 85 -8.25 0.32 2.03
CA LEU A 85 -8.91 0.91 3.21
C LEU A 85 -9.88 2.04 2.83
N GLY A 86 -9.48 2.92 1.91
CA GLY A 86 -10.30 4.04 1.45
C GLY A 86 -11.49 3.63 0.56
N ASN A 87 -11.34 2.58 -0.24
CA ASN A 87 -12.39 2.04 -1.11
C ASN A 87 -13.39 1.15 -0.35
N MET A 88 -13.03 0.70 0.86
CA MET A 88 -13.91 -0.10 1.68
C MET A 88 -15.03 0.78 2.26
N PRO A 89 -16.31 0.40 2.09
CA PRO A 89 -17.43 1.21 2.55
C PRO A 89 -17.51 1.24 4.08
N PRO A 90 -18.10 2.29 4.66
CA PRO A 90 -18.07 2.54 6.11
C PRO A 90 -18.83 1.50 6.95
N ASN A 91 -19.74 0.73 6.35
CA ASN A 91 -20.38 -0.41 7.03
C ASN A 91 -19.41 -1.58 7.29
N ILE A 92 -18.27 -1.61 6.59
CA ILE A 92 -17.18 -2.58 6.80
C ILE A 92 -15.97 -1.87 7.42
N CYS A 93 -15.49 -0.78 6.82
CA CYS A 93 -14.33 -0.01 7.26
C CYS A 93 -14.71 0.97 8.38
N ASN A 94 -14.91 0.43 9.58
CA ASN A 94 -15.14 1.20 10.79
C ASN A 94 -13.91 1.20 11.72
N ALA A 95 -14.02 1.85 12.88
CA ALA A 95 -12.93 1.94 13.85
C ALA A 95 -12.39 0.57 14.29
N ALA A 96 -13.28 -0.41 14.53
CA ALA A 96 -12.89 -1.77 14.89
C ALA A 96 -12.17 -2.48 13.75
N TYR A 97 -12.60 -2.27 12.50
CA TYR A 97 -11.91 -2.80 11.32
C TYR A 97 -10.49 -2.22 11.20
N LEU A 98 -10.31 -0.91 11.34
CA LEU A 98 -8.98 -0.29 11.31
C LEU A 98 -8.08 -0.80 12.44
N ALA A 99 -8.63 -0.98 13.64
CA ALA A 99 -7.91 -1.59 14.77
C ALA A 99 -7.48 -3.05 14.45
N SER A 100 -8.34 -3.83 13.79
CA SER A 100 -8.00 -5.18 13.32
C SER A 100 -6.87 -5.17 12.30
N GLN A 101 -6.94 -4.28 11.29
CA GLN A 101 -5.89 -4.14 10.28
C GLN A 101 -4.54 -3.72 10.89
N ALA A 102 -4.56 -2.84 11.89
CA ALA A 102 -3.36 -2.44 12.62
C ALA A 102 -2.73 -3.59 13.42
N ARG A 103 -3.56 -4.48 14.01
CA ARG A 103 -3.06 -5.68 14.71
C ARG A 103 -2.44 -6.67 13.72
N GLN A 104 -3.11 -6.95 12.61
CA GLN A 104 -2.58 -7.83 11.56
C GLN A 104 -1.24 -7.35 10.99
N LEU A 105 -1.06 -6.02 10.87
CA LEU A 105 0.22 -5.43 10.48
C LEU A 105 1.31 -5.71 11.53
N ALA A 106 1.01 -5.52 12.81
CA ALA A 106 1.95 -5.83 13.89
C ALA A 106 2.29 -7.33 13.92
N ASP A 107 1.33 -8.22 13.72
CA ASP A 107 1.57 -9.67 13.67
C ASP A 107 2.53 -10.04 12.53
N SER A 108 2.33 -9.42 11.35
CA SER A 108 3.16 -9.64 10.16
C SER A 108 4.59 -9.10 10.31
N TYR A 109 4.79 -8.08 11.15
CA TYR A 109 6.07 -7.39 11.36
C TYR A 109 6.47 -7.32 12.84
N SER A 110 6.19 -8.39 13.57
CA SER A 110 6.28 -8.47 15.04
C SER A 110 7.67 -8.18 15.61
N LYS A 111 8.72 -8.30 14.79
CA LYS A 111 10.08 -7.95 15.17
C LYS A 111 10.23 -6.47 15.55
N ASN A 112 9.53 -5.57 14.83
CA ASN A 112 9.76 -4.13 14.93
C ASN A 112 8.47 -3.31 15.10
N VAL A 113 7.29 -3.94 15.04
CA VAL A 113 5.99 -3.24 15.07
C VAL A 113 5.15 -3.76 16.22
N ILE A 114 4.66 -2.82 17.05
CA ILE A 114 3.73 -3.08 18.14
C ILE A 114 2.48 -2.21 17.92
N THR A 115 1.30 -2.80 18.03
CA THR A 115 0.03 -2.07 17.93
C THR A 115 -0.64 -1.98 19.29
N ARG A 116 -1.05 -0.76 19.68
CA ARG A 116 -1.90 -0.51 20.84
C ARG A 116 -3.19 0.18 20.40
N VAL A 117 -4.32 -0.34 20.84
CA VAL A 117 -5.65 0.23 20.56
C VAL A 117 -6.17 0.84 21.84
N ILE A 118 -6.58 2.11 21.78
CA ILE A 118 -7.16 2.84 22.91
C ILE A 118 -8.67 2.91 22.70
N GLY A 119 -9.44 2.30 23.61
CA GLY A 119 -10.91 2.31 23.57
C GLY A 119 -11.52 3.54 24.26
N GLU A 120 -12.83 3.72 24.16
CA GLU A 120 -13.53 4.91 24.70
C GLU A 120 -13.31 5.12 26.20
N GLN A 121 -13.34 4.05 27.00
CA GLN A 121 -13.12 4.12 28.44
C GLN A 121 -11.73 4.70 28.76
N GLN A 122 -10.69 4.22 28.07
CA GLN A 122 -9.33 4.72 28.23
C GLN A 122 -9.19 6.16 27.70
N MET A 123 -9.86 6.49 26.59
CA MET A 123 -9.89 7.87 26.08
C MET A 123 -10.51 8.84 27.10
N LYS A 124 -11.53 8.40 27.84
CA LYS A 124 -12.17 9.20 28.89
C LYS A 124 -11.22 9.42 30.07
N GLU A 125 -10.53 8.38 30.50
CA GLU A 125 -9.49 8.44 31.56
C GLU A 125 -8.33 9.37 31.18
N LEU A 126 -7.98 9.43 29.88
CA LEU A 126 -6.94 10.30 29.34
C LEU A 126 -7.42 11.74 29.06
N GLY A 127 -8.69 12.08 29.32
CA GLY A 127 -9.23 13.42 29.09
C GLY A 127 -9.46 13.77 27.61
N MET A 128 -9.56 12.80 26.71
CA MET A 128 -9.73 13.00 25.26
C MET A 128 -11.18 13.38 24.87
N HIS A 129 -11.81 14.28 25.62
CA HIS A 129 -13.24 14.59 25.52
C HIS A 129 -13.65 15.15 24.16
N SER A 130 -12.78 15.92 23.48
CA SER A 130 -13.07 16.42 22.13
C SER A 130 -13.20 15.30 21.11
N TYR A 131 -12.42 14.21 21.22
CA TYR A 131 -12.52 13.08 20.31
C TYR A 131 -13.76 12.23 20.64
N LEU A 132 -14.01 11.97 21.92
CA LEU A 132 -15.22 11.28 22.38
C LEU A 132 -16.50 11.98 21.89
N ALA A 133 -16.53 13.32 21.95
CA ALA A 133 -17.68 14.11 21.49
C ALA A 133 -18.01 13.90 20.01
N VAL A 134 -16.99 13.72 19.15
CA VAL A 134 -17.21 13.41 17.72
C VAL A 134 -17.81 12.03 17.53
N GLY A 135 -17.38 11.04 18.31
CA GLY A 135 -17.82 9.65 18.20
C GLY A 135 -19.19 9.34 18.84
N GLN A 136 -19.62 10.16 19.80
CA GLN A 136 -20.76 9.87 20.70
C GLN A 136 -22.10 9.66 19.99
N GLY A 137 -22.28 10.26 18.81
CA GLY A 137 -23.48 10.12 17.98
C GLY A 137 -23.53 8.85 17.13
N SER A 138 -22.42 8.11 17.02
CA SER A 138 -22.34 6.89 16.20
C SER A 138 -22.63 5.63 17.00
N GLN A 139 -23.48 4.74 16.49
CA GLN A 139 -23.68 3.42 17.09
C GLN A 139 -22.44 2.53 16.97
N THR A 140 -21.57 2.76 15.98
CA THR A 140 -20.42 1.89 15.68
C THR A 140 -19.29 1.99 16.70
N ASN A 141 -19.33 2.99 17.59
CA ASN A 141 -18.33 3.20 18.64
C ASN A 141 -18.81 2.76 20.04
N ARG A 142 -20.08 2.33 20.18
CA ARG A 142 -20.62 1.78 21.43
C ARG A 142 -20.31 0.30 21.60
#